data_AF-A0A351LYC2-F1
#
_entry.id   AF-A0A351LYC2-F1
#
_cell.length_a   1.000
_cell.length_b   1.000
_cell.length_c   1.000
_cell.angle_alpha   90.00
_cell.angle_beta   90.00
_cell.angle_gamma   90.00
#
_symmetry.space_group_name_H-M   'P 1'
#
loop_
_entity.id
_entity.type
_entity.pdbx_description
1 polymer ?
#
loop_
_entity_poly.entity_id
_entity_poly.type
_entity_poly.pdbx_seq_one_letter_code
_entity_poly.pdbx_strand_id
1 'polypeptide(L)'
;MVKIDDDTQKALLLFNRRSEAVEAAKAAERNLVKATKAKDEAAAALKQVQGAGAETVAAAEAEWRAAIDTWQRLRDGEELPEEAP
;
A
#
# COMPACT_ATOMS: atom_id res chain seq x y z
N MET A 1 23.37 18.45 35.16
CA MET A 1 23.24 17.92 33.79
C MET A 1 23.24 16.40 33.91
N VAL A 2 22.07 15.77 33.75
CA VAL A 2 21.92 14.31 33.92
C VAL A 2 22.70 13.66 32.78
N LYS A 3 23.79 12.95 33.10
CA LYS A 3 24.51 12.13 32.13
C LYS A 3 23.63 10.89 31.91
N ILE A 4 23.07 10.76 30.72
CA ILE A 4 22.35 9.55 30.33
C ILE A 4 23.41 8.46 30.18
N ASP A 5 23.31 7.40 30.98
CA ASP A 5 24.18 6.24 30.89
C ASP A 5 23.97 5.48 29.56
N ASP A 6 25.03 4.85 29.04
CA ASP A 6 25.04 4.19 27.72
C ASP A 6 23.91 3.15 27.55
N ASP A 7 23.52 2.47 28.64
CA ASP A 7 22.42 1.50 28.62
C ASP A 7 21.06 2.17 28.39
N THR A 8 20.88 3.40 28.87
CA THR A 8 19.69 4.21 28.60
C THR A 8 19.67 4.69 27.14
N GLN A 9 20.82 5.04 26.56
CA GLN A 9 20.91 5.36 25.12
C GLN A 9 20.57 4.14 24.24
N LYS A 10 21.10 2.96 24.56
CA LYS A 10 20.78 1.72 23.84
C LYS A 10 19.29 1.37 23.94
N ALA A 11 18.69 1.52 25.12
CA ALA A 11 17.26 1.29 25.30
C ALA A 11 16.40 2.23 24.45
N LEU A 12 16.77 3.51 24.36
CA LEU A 12 16.09 4.49 23.50
C LEU A 12 16.25 4.18 22.01
N LEU A 13 17.44 3.77 21.55
CA LEU A 13 17.66 3.34 20.17
C LEU A 13 16.83 2.11 19.78
N LEU A 14 16.76 1.12 20.68
CA LEU A 14 15.93 -0.08 20.47
C LEU A 14 14.43 0.27 20.44
N PHE A 15 13.98 1.17 21.32
CA PHE A 15 12.60 1.64 21.34
C PHE A 15 12.22 2.41 20.08
N ASN A 16 13.11 3.28 19.58
CA ASN A 16 12.90 4.03 18.34
C ASN A 16 12.84 3.10 17.14
N ARG A 17 13.79 2.16 17.02
CA ARG A 17 13.77 1.14 15.94
C ARG A 17 12.49 0.30 15.97
N ARG A 18 12.00 -0.05 17.16
CA ARG A 18 10.73 -0.78 17.29
C ARG A 18 9.52 0.07 16.92
N SER A 19 9.54 1.36 17.27
CA SER A 19 8.48 2.32 16.90
C SER A 19 8.45 2.57 15.40
N GLU A 20 9.60 2.72 14.76
CA GLU A 20 9.73 2.83 13.30
C GLU A 20 9.21 1.59 12.59
N ALA A 21 9.55 0.39 13.08
CA ALA A 21 9.03 -0.86 12.51
C ALA A 21 7.49 -0.99 12.66
N VAL A 22 6.93 -0.52 13.78
CA VAL A 22 5.48 -0.51 14.01
C VAL A 22 4.78 0.50 13.09
N GLU A 23 5.35 1.69 12.90
CA GLU A 23 4.77 2.69 12.00
C GLU A 23 4.91 2.29 10.52
N ALA A 24 6.00 1.64 10.14
CA ALA A 24 6.17 1.05 8.81
C ALA A 24 5.14 -0.07 8.56
N ALA A 25 4.92 -0.96 9.53
CA ALA A 25 3.89 -1.99 9.45
C ALA A 25 2.48 -1.40 9.32
N LYS A 26 2.14 -0.39 10.13
CA LYS A 26 0.86 0.33 9.99
C LYS A 26 0.74 1.07 8.66
N ALA A 27 1.83 1.62 8.13
CA ALA A 27 1.82 2.27 6.82
C ALA A 27 1.55 1.26 5.70
N ALA A 28 2.19 0.08 5.75
CA ALA A 28 1.92 -1.02 4.83
C ALA A 28 0.47 -1.50 4.93
N GLU A 29 -0.08 -1.68 6.14
CA GLU A 29 -1.50 -2.02 6.35
C GLU A 29 -2.44 -0.96 5.76
N ARG A 30 -2.18 0.34 6.00
CA ARG A 30 -2.97 1.44 5.44
C ARG A 30 -2.90 1.46 3.90
N ASN A 31 -1.73 1.20 3.31
CA ASN A 31 -1.56 1.14 1.87
C ASN A 31 -2.30 -0.06 1.26
N LEU A 32 -2.28 -1.21 1.93
CA LEU A 32 -3.07 -2.39 1.56
C LEU A 32 -4.57 -2.12 1.58
N VAL A 33 -5.07 -1.45 2.62
CA VAL A 33 -6.49 -1.06 2.72
C VAL A 33 -6.88 -0.12 1.57
N LYS A 34 -6.04 0.89 1.26
CA LYS A 34 -6.26 1.79 0.13
C LYS A 34 -6.28 1.05 -1.21
N ALA A 35 -5.32 0.16 -1.44
CA ALA A 35 -5.25 -0.63 -2.66
C ALA A 35 -6.43 -1.60 -2.80
N THR A 36 -6.91 -2.17 -1.68
CA THR A 36 -8.12 -2.99 -1.65
C THR A 36 -9.33 -2.18 -2.09
N LYS A 37 -9.49 -0.96 -1.53
CA LYS A 37 -10.57 -0.04 -1.92
C LYS A 37 -10.50 0.36 -3.40
N ALA A 38 -9.30 0.66 -3.91
CA ALA A 38 -9.09 1.03 -5.31
C ALA A 38 -9.44 -0.12 -6.28
N LYS A 39 -9.07 -1.36 -5.93
CA LYS A 39 -9.48 -2.57 -6.67
C LYS A 39 -11.00 -2.74 -6.67
N ASP A 40 -11.65 -2.58 -5.52
CA ASP A 40 -13.10 -2.73 -5.39
C ASP A 40 -13.86 -1.62 -6.16
N GLU A 41 -13.35 -0.39 -6.14
CA GLU A 41 -13.87 0.73 -6.94
C GLU A 41 -13.71 0.47 -8.45
N ALA A 42 -12.54 -0.01 -8.89
CA ALA A 42 -12.32 -0.38 -10.29
C ALA A 42 -13.21 -1.57 -10.71
N ALA A 43 -13.46 -2.53 -9.82
CA ALA A 43 -14.40 -3.64 -10.08
C ALA A 43 -15.85 -3.14 -10.23
N ALA A 44 -16.25 -2.18 -9.39
CA ALA A 44 -17.56 -1.54 -9.48
C ALA A 44 -17.70 -0.74 -10.78
N ALA A 45 -16.67 0.02 -11.17
CA ALA A 45 -16.63 0.76 -12.42
C ALA A 45 -16.72 -0.17 -13.63
N LEU A 46 -15.96 -1.27 -13.64
CA LEU A 46 -16.03 -2.31 -14.68
C LEU A 46 -17.45 -2.88 -14.80
N LYS A 47 -18.12 -3.14 -13.68
CA LYS A 47 -19.50 -3.62 -13.65
C LYS A 47 -20.50 -2.59 -14.20
N GLN A 48 -20.27 -1.30 -13.96
CA GLN A 48 -21.11 -0.22 -14.53
C GLN A 48 -20.96 -0.14 -16.05
N VAL A 49 -19.74 -0.28 -16.56
CA VAL A 49 -19.46 -0.19 -18.01
C VAL A 49 -19.63 -1.50 -18.75
N GLN A 50 -19.90 -2.62 -18.06
CA GLN A 50 -20.00 -3.97 -18.65
C GLN A 50 -21.10 -4.12 -19.73
N GLY A 51 -22.05 -3.18 -19.79
CA GLY A 51 -23.06 -3.07 -20.85
C GLY A 51 -22.81 -1.95 -21.87
N ALA A 52 -21.68 -1.24 -21.76
CA ALA A 52 -21.24 -0.21 -22.70
C ALA A 52 -20.46 -0.85 -23.88
N GLY A 53 -19.95 -0.01 -24.78
CA GLY A 53 -19.16 -0.45 -25.92
C GLY A 53 -17.93 -1.25 -25.52
N ALA A 54 -17.52 -2.20 -26.37
CA ALA A 54 -16.41 -3.12 -26.11
C ALA A 54 -15.09 -2.41 -25.75
N GLU A 55 -14.81 -1.25 -26.34
CA GLU A 55 -13.63 -0.43 -25.99
C GLU A 55 -13.70 0.13 -24.57
N THR A 56 -14.88 0.57 -24.12
CA THR A 56 -15.07 1.11 -22.76
C THR A 56 -14.93 0.01 -21.71
N VAL A 57 -15.43 -1.20 -22.01
CA VAL A 57 -15.24 -2.38 -21.15
C VAL A 57 -13.77 -2.76 -21.09
N ALA A 58 -13.06 -2.80 -22.23
CA ALA A 58 -11.65 -3.16 -22.28
C ALA A 58 -10.75 -2.17 -21.52
N ALA A 59 -11.03 -0.87 -21.62
CA ALA A 59 -10.31 0.16 -20.86
C ALA A 59 -10.50 -0.01 -19.34
N ALA A 60 -11.75 -0.17 -18.88
CA ALA A 60 -12.04 -0.39 -17.47
C ALA A 60 -11.49 -1.73 -16.95
N GLU A 61 -11.43 -2.76 -17.80
CA GLU A 61 -10.84 -4.05 -17.44
C GLU A 61 -9.32 -3.95 -17.29
N ALA A 62 -8.66 -3.16 -18.15
CA ALA A 62 -7.23 -2.88 -18.02
C ALA A 62 -6.92 -2.13 -16.71
N GLU A 63 -7.72 -1.12 -16.36
CA GLU A 63 -7.59 -0.41 -15.07
C GLU A 63 -7.84 -1.32 -13.87
N TRP A 64 -8.86 -2.18 -13.92
CA TRP A 64 -9.13 -3.15 -12.85
C TRP A 64 -8.00 -4.16 -12.67
N ARG A 65 -7.43 -4.65 -13.78
CA ARG A 65 -6.27 -5.56 -13.73
C ARG A 65 -5.03 -4.87 -13.17
N ALA A 66 -4.77 -3.61 -13.53
CA ALA A 66 -3.68 -2.83 -12.96
C ALA A 66 -3.87 -2.60 -11.45
N ALA A 67 -5.09 -2.30 -10.99
CA ALA A 67 -5.40 -2.16 -9.58
C ALA A 67 -5.22 -3.48 -8.80
N ILE A 68 -5.55 -4.63 -9.40
CA ILE A 68 -5.29 -5.96 -8.82
C ILE A 68 -3.80 -6.23 -8.69
N ASP A 69 -3.02 -5.96 -9.74
CA ASP A 69 -1.57 -6.18 -9.78
C ASP A 69 -0.87 -5.35 -8.69
N THR A 70 -1.20 -4.07 -8.57
CA THR A 70 -0.72 -3.19 -7.50
C THR A 70 -1.09 -3.70 -6.10
N TRP A 71 -2.32 -4.18 -5.92
CA TRP A 71 -2.76 -4.77 -4.65
C TRP A 71 -2.01 -6.07 -4.31
N GLN A 72 -1.77 -6.93 -5.31
CA GLN A 72 -1.01 -8.17 -5.12
C GLN A 72 0.44 -7.88 -4.70
N ARG A 73 1.12 -6.94 -5.37
CA ARG A 73 2.47 -6.51 -5.00
C ARG A 73 2.54 -5.97 -3.56
N LEU A 74 1.61 -5.10 -3.20
CA LEU A 74 1.52 -4.56 -1.83
C LEU A 74 1.21 -5.63 -0.78
N ARG A 75 0.40 -6.63 -1.13
CA ARG A 75 0.09 -7.77 -0.24
C ARG A 75 1.29 -8.69 -0.06
N ASP A 76 2.03 -8.91 -1.13
CA ASP A 76 3.18 -9.81 -1.14
C ASP A 76 4.44 -9.11 -0.55
N GLY A 77 4.32 -7.84 -0.14
CA GLY A 77 5.37 -7.07 0.53
C GLY A 77 6.40 -6.49 -0.42
N GLU A 78 6.10 -6.45 -1.72
CA GLU A 78 6.96 -5.89 -2.74
C GLU A 78 6.88 -4.36 -2.72
N GLU A 79 8.04 -3.69 -2.62
CA GLU A 79 8.10 -2.24 -2.82
C GLU A 79 7.61 -1.94 -4.25
N LEU A 80 6.46 -1.25 -4.35
CA LEU A 80 6.02 -0.73 -5.64
C LEU A 80 7.15 0.12 -6.21
N PRO A 81 7.50 -0.05 -7.49
CA PRO A 81 8.44 0.87 -8.12
C PRO A 81 7.90 2.29 -7.91
N GLU A 82 8.72 3.18 -7.36
CA GLU A 82 8.45 4.61 -7.36
C GLU A 82 7.98 4.96 -8.77
N GLU A 83 6.74 5.47 -8.89
CA GLU A 83 6.23 5.96 -10.16
C GLU A 83 7.26 6.94 -10.71
N ALA A 84 7.95 6.54 -11.78
CA ALA A 84 8.85 7.43 -12.48
C ALA A 84 8.02 8.62 -13.02
N PRO A 85 8.57 9.85 -12.93
CA PRO A 85 7.85 11.12 -13.08
C PRO A 85 7.17 11.34 -14.43
#